data_AF-B0DDR8-F1
#
_entry.id   AF-B0DDR8-F1
#
_cell.length_a   1.000
_cell.length_b   1.000
_cell.length_c   1.000
_cell.angle_alpha   90.00
_cell.angle_beta   90.00
_cell.angle_gamma   90.00
#
_symmetry.space_group_name_H-M   'P 1'
#
loop_
_entity.id
_entity.type
_entity.pdbx_description
1 polymer ?
#
loop_
_entity_poly.entity_id
_entity_poly.type
_entity_poly.pdbx_seq_one_letter_code
_entity_poly.pdbx_strand_id
1 'polypeptide(L)'
;MNDNTNHGPKPFPSFSQLLLALPSLNPDYISTKAFRSHIEQGHILDAGVLSQHLSDDIKRFSWLESFLLPYLRDLADARERIAYQKCLLSPIRRVPIEMILQSIFLACLPEGFVEADPQAAPLLLCQIFDTDRGCDPMPDVYSSTTFHAGNLCTCVSATFFTTIISYNPRMRFSQGLSKVLETLELCFPPDSIDDRAHLGFKNLVPMIQWNSSPRLHTLTLNATTSQHVLLILTTCPNIRDCELHVNDENVFVIPEEKLALPHLHTLNIRGRISILNIINAITTPSLRIFTMKGEKRWSQASFQALIDQSSCSIEEFSMVNVDISAEYLLRTLEYIGTTVKVLRLHFYPDRYTTARPISDAVLHGIASYLLAPNLEVLGYGTG
;
A
#
# COMPACT_ATOMS: atom_id res chain seq x y z
N MET A 1 45.56 -24.30 30.90
CA MET A 1 44.37 -24.86 31.55
C MET A 1 43.28 -23.81 31.46
N ASN A 2 42.33 -23.97 30.53
CA ASN A 2 41.11 -23.17 30.43
C ASN A 2 39.95 -24.15 30.47
N ASP A 3 39.22 -24.19 31.58
CA ASP A 3 37.99 -24.97 31.73
C ASP A 3 36.85 -24.25 31.01
N ASN A 4 36.71 -24.56 29.72
CA ASN A 4 35.54 -24.17 28.95
C ASN A 4 34.42 -25.18 29.24
N THR A 5 33.68 -24.95 30.33
CA THR A 5 32.52 -25.77 30.69
C THR A 5 31.41 -25.50 29.68
N ASN A 6 31.25 -26.47 28.78
CA ASN A 6 30.27 -26.48 27.72
C ASN A 6 28.88 -26.65 28.34
N HIS A 7 28.24 -25.54 28.75
CA HIS A 7 26.85 -25.55 29.20
C HIS A 7 25.95 -25.72 27.98
N GLY A 8 25.63 -26.97 27.66
CA GLY A 8 24.59 -27.29 26.69
C GLY A 8 23.27 -26.58 27.04
N PRO A 9 22.41 -26.32 26.02
CA PRO A 9 21.16 -25.61 26.22
C PRO A 9 20.32 -26.31 27.29
N LYS A 10 19.92 -25.57 28.33
CA LYS A 10 19.03 -26.11 29.37
C LYS A 10 17.71 -26.50 28.71
N PRO A 11 17.18 -27.70 28.97
CA PRO A 11 15.91 -28.13 28.39
C PRO A 11 14.78 -27.20 28.84
N PHE A 12 13.87 -26.89 27.91
CA PHE A 12 12.71 -26.05 28.18
C PHE A 12 11.85 -26.70 29.28
N PRO A 13 11.50 -25.96 30.36
CA PRO A 13 10.66 -26.51 31.42
C PRO A 13 9.29 -26.90 30.86
N SER A 14 8.77 -28.04 31.28
CA SER A 14 7.42 -28.48 30.90
C SER A 14 6.36 -27.48 31.36
N PHE A 15 5.21 -27.44 30.69
CA PHE A 15 4.10 -26.55 31.07
C PHE A 15 3.69 -26.70 32.55
N SER A 16 3.74 -27.91 33.09
CA SER A 16 3.51 -28.18 34.51
C SER A 16 4.55 -27.54 35.43
N GLN A 17 5.83 -27.52 35.03
CA GLN A 17 6.89 -26.82 35.77
C GLN A 17 6.74 -25.30 35.69
N LEU A 18 6.25 -24.78 34.56
CA LEU A 18 5.92 -23.35 34.41
C LEU A 18 4.76 -22.93 35.32
N LEU A 19 3.72 -23.76 35.43
CA LEU A 19 2.60 -23.51 36.34
C LEU A 19 3.00 -23.56 37.82
N LEU A 20 3.99 -24.38 38.18
CA LEU A 20 4.53 -24.48 39.54
C LEU A 20 5.54 -23.36 39.87
N ALA A 21 6.15 -22.73 38.86
CA ALA A 21 7.09 -21.63 39.02
C ALA A 21 6.41 -20.25 39.08
N LEU A 22 5.09 -20.19 38.88
CA LEU A 22 4.33 -18.97 39.14
C LEU A 22 4.55 -18.55 40.60
N PRO A 23 4.86 -17.27 40.88
CA PRO A 23 5.02 -16.77 42.24
C PRO A 23 3.84 -17.27 43.08
N SER A 24 4.14 -18.01 44.16
CA SER A 24 3.16 -18.73 44.95
C SER A 24 1.95 -17.85 45.20
N LEU A 25 0.79 -18.34 44.76
CA LEU A 25 -0.50 -17.72 44.97
C LEU A 25 -0.53 -17.11 46.37
N ASN A 26 -0.78 -15.80 46.45
CA ASN A 26 -1.37 -15.22 47.65
C ASN A 26 -2.48 -16.20 48.07
N PRO A 27 -2.42 -16.82 49.26
CA PRO A 27 -3.42 -17.82 49.66
C PRO A 27 -4.84 -17.25 49.64
N ASP A 28 -4.95 -15.92 49.69
CA ASP A 28 -6.19 -15.17 49.58
C ASP A 28 -6.59 -14.83 48.12
N TYR A 29 -5.88 -15.34 47.12
CA TYR A 29 -6.22 -15.11 45.72
C TYR A 29 -7.49 -15.85 45.34
N ILE A 30 -8.55 -15.08 45.15
CA ILE A 30 -9.82 -15.57 44.62
C ILE A 30 -9.63 -15.88 43.15
N SER A 31 -9.80 -17.15 42.77
CA SER A 31 -9.76 -17.55 41.36
C SER A 31 -10.78 -16.77 40.54
N THR A 32 -10.49 -16.49 39.26
CA THR A 32 -11.42 -15.79 38.36
C THR A 32 -12.80 -16.45 38.29
N LYS A 33 -12.88 -17.77 38.49
CA LYS A 33 -14.15 -18.51 38.58
C LYS A 33 -14.92 -18.21 39.86
N ALA A 34 -14.24 -18.19 41.00
CA ALA A 34 -14.84 -17.83 42.29
C ALA A 34 -15.26 -16.35 42.31
N PHE A 35 -14.44 -15.47 41.73
CA PHE A 35 -14.75 -14.04 41.56
C PHE A 35 -16.01 -13.83 40.71
N ARG A 36 -16.13 -14.55 39.58
CA ARG A 36 -17.32 -14.52 38.73
C ARG A 36 -18.56 -15.03 39.47
N SER A 37 -18.45 -16.12 40.20
CA SER A 37 -19.54 -16.67 41.02
C SER A 37 -20.05 -15.68 42.06
N HIS A 38 -19.18 -14.87 42.66
CA HIS A 38 -19.58 -13.83 43.61
C HIS A 38 -20.37 -12.70 42.97
N ILE A 39 -19.96 -12.26 41.77
CA ILE A 39 -20.68 -11.22 41.01
C ILE A 39 -22.06 -11.73 40.57
N GLU A 40 -22.15 -12.97 40.08
CA GLU A 40 -23.42 -13.59 39.64
C GLU A 40 -24.42 -13.77 40.79
N GLN A 41 -23.94 -13.92 42.02
CA GLN A 41 -24.77 -14.00 43.23
C GLN A 41 -25.22 -12.64 43.77
N GLY A 42 -24.90 -11.53 43.09
CA GLY A 42 -25.33 -10.18 43.49
C GLY A 42 -24.57 -9.60 44.68
N HIS A 43 -23.46 -10.22 45.10
CA HIS A 43 -22.61 -9.66 46.14
C HIS A 43 -21.81 -8.49 45.55
N ILE A 44 -22.07 -7.29 46.07
CA ILE A 44 -21.25 -6.11 45.75
C ILE A 44 -19.89 -6.32 46.43
N LEU A 45 -18.86 -6.54 45.62
CA LEU A 45 -17.49 -6.67 46.10
C LEU A 45 -16.99 -5.31 46.59
N ASP A 46 -16.28 -5.32 47.71
CA ASP A 46 -15.59 -4.14 48.21
C ASP A 46 -14.57 -3.65 47.16
N ALA A 47 -14.52 -2.33 46.95
CA ALA A 47 -13.66 -1.72 45.94
C ALA A 47 -12.16 -2.03 46.18
N GLY A 48 -11.75 -2.26 47.43
CA GLY A 48 -10.41 -2.68 47.79
C GLY A 48 -10.08 -4.10 47.29
N VAL A 49 -11.03 -5.03 47.34
CA VAL A 49 -10.85 -6.40 46.83
C VAL A 49 -10.69 -6.39 45.30
N LEU A 50 -11.48 -5.57 44.61
CA LEU A 50 -11.39 -5.43 43.15
C LEU A 50 -10.06 -4.80 42.73
N SER A 51 -9.60 -3.77 43.45
CA SER A 51 -8.32 -3.11 43.20
C SER A 51 -7.14 -4.05 43.43
N GLN A 52 -7.18 -4.85 44.52
CA GLN A 52 -6.14 -5.83 44.81
C GLN A 52 -6.08 -6.94 43.76
N HIS A 53 -7.24 -7.44 43.31
CA HIS A 53 -7.32 -8.48 42.28
C HIS A 53 -6.73 -8.00 40.95
N LEU A 54 -7.07 -6.78 40.52
CA LEU A 54 -6.48 -6.16 39.34
C LEU A 54 -4.96 -5.96 39.48
N SER A 55 -4.49 -5.54 40.65
CA SER A 55 -3.05 -5.39 40.92
C SER A 55 -2.29 -6.71 40.78
N ASP A 56 -2.86 -7.80 41.30
CA ASP A 56 -2.25 -9.12 41.24
C ASP A 56 -2.25 -9.70 39.82
N ASP A 57 -3.32 -9.47 39.05
CA ASP A 57 -3.38 -9.87 37.64
C ASP A 57 -2.37 -9.09 36.77
N ILE A 58 -2.19 -7.78 37.02
CA ILE A 58 -1.16 -6.96 36.34
C ILE A 58 0.24 -7.50 36.65
N LYS A 59 0.54 -7.83 37.91
CA LYS A 59 1.85 -8.40 38.30
C LYS A 59 2.10 -9.76 37.64
N ARG A 60 1.08 -10.60 37.52
CA ARG A 60 1.18 -11.89 36.82
C ARG A 60 1.43 -11.72 35.33
N PHE A 61 0.75 -10.76 34.70
CA PHE A 61 0.97 -10.46 33.29
C PHE A 61 2.40 -9.97 33.05
N SER A 62 2.88 -9.04 33.88
CA SER A 62 4.26 -8.53 33.82
C SER A 62 5.30 -9.64 34.03
N TRP A 63 5.04 -10.57 34.95
CA TRP A 63 5.90 -11.74 35.16
C TRP A 63 5.92 -12.66 33.93
N LEU A 64 4.76 -13.01 33.38
CA LEU A 64 4.65 -13.84 32.17
C LEU A 64 5.38 -13.20 30.99
N GLU A 65 5.24 -11.89 30.81
CA GLU A 65 5.94 -11.15 29.77
C GLU A 65 7.45 -11.23 29.97
N SER A 66 7.96 -10.93 31.16
CA SER A 66 9.40 -11.01 31.46
C SER A 66 9.98 -12.43 31.32
N PHE A 67 9.16 -13.45 31.62
CA PHE A 67 9.57 -14.84 31.54
C PHE A 67 9.55 -15.38 30.10
N LEU A 68 8.54 -15.03 29.30
CA LEU A 68 8.38 -15.53 27.93
C LEU A 68 9.22 -14.76 26.90
N LEU A 69 9.52 -13.48 27.15
CA LEU A 69 10.22 -12.63 26.20
C LEU A 69 11.60 -13.18 25.75
N PRO A 70 12.45 -13.74 26.63
CA PRO A 70 13.72 -14.35 26.20
C PRO A 70 13.51 -15.54 25.25
N TYR A 71 12.52 -16.40 25.55
CA TYR A 71 12.24 -17.57 24.70
C TYR A 71 11.66 -17.20 23.34
N LEU A 72 10.84 -16.16 23.26
CA LEU A 72 10.34 -15.65 21.98
C LEU A 72 11.46 -15.07 21.12
N ARG A 73 12.46 -14.43 21.74
CA ARG A 73 13.68 -13.98 21.03
C ARG A 73 14.49 -15.17 20.53
N ASP A 74 14.76 -16.16 21.38
CA ASP A 74 15.51 -17.36 20.98
C ASP A 74 14.83 -18.13 19.84
N LEU A 75 13.49 -18.18 19.83
CA LEU A 75 12.72 -18.80 18.76
C LEU A 75 12.82 -18.02 17.43
N ALA A 76 12.81 -16.68 17.49
CA ALA A 76 13.00 -15.82 16.32
C ALA A 76 14.41 -16.02 15.72
N ASP A 77 15.44 -15.98 16.57
CA ASP A 77 16.84 -16.22 16.19
C ASP A 77 17.02 -17.61 15.56
N ALA A 78 16.40 -18.64 16.14
CA ALA A 78 16.48 -20.00 15.60
C ALA A 78 15.83 -20.11 14.21
N ARG A 79 14.69 -19.44 14.00
CA ARG A 79 14.02 -19.39 12.69
C ARG A 79 14.87 -18.69 11.64
N GLU A 80 15.51 -17.58 12.00
CA GLU A 80 16.41 -16.85 11.12
C GLU A 80 17.62 -17.70 10.70
N ARG A 81 18.25 -18.40 11.64
CA ARG A 81 19.37 -19.32 11.34
C ARG A 81 18.95 -20.47 10.41
N ILE A 82 17.75 -21.02 10.60
CA ILE A 82 17.22 -22.08 9.72
C ILE A 82 16.97 -21.52 8.32
N ALA A 83 16.38 -20.32 8.20
CA ALA A 83 16.17 -19.66 6.91
C ALA A 83 17.50 -19.41 6.18
N TYR A 84 18.51 -18.91 6.90
CA TYR A 84 19.85 -18.70 6.37
C TYR A 84 20.50 -20.00 5.88
N GLN A 85 20.44 -21.09 6.66
CA GLN A 85 20.98 -22.38 6.25
C GLN A 85 20.24 -22.97 5.03
N LYS A 86 18.92 -22.82 4.95
CA LYS A 86 18.15 -23.21 3.76
C LYS A 86 18.56 -22.42 2.51
N CYS A 87 18.88 -21.13 2.66
CA CYS A 87 19.41 -20.31 1.57
C CYS A 87 20.76 -20.86 1.06
N LEU A 88 21.67 -21.21 1.96
CA LEU A 88 23.00 -21.75 1.61
C LEU A 88 22.94 -23.13 0.93
N LEU A 89 21.97 -23.96 1.32
CA LEU A 89 21.85 -25.33 0.82
C LEU A 89 20.99 -25.46 -0.45
N SER A 90 20.46 -24.36 -1.01
CA SER A 90 19.60 -24.45 -2.17
C SER A 90 20.36 -24.93 -3.42
N PRO A 91 19.94 -26.06 -4.05
CA PRO A 91 20.59 -26.63 -5.23
C PRO A 91 20.71 -25.65 -6.41
N ILE A 92 19.81 -24.68 -6.49
CA ILE A 92 19.76 -23.68 -7.58
C ILE A 92 21.00 -22.78 -7.61
N ARG A 93 21.73 -22.62 -6.48
CA ARG A 93 22.98 -21.85 -6.43
C ARG A 93 24.17 -22.52 -7.11
N ARG A 94 24.05 -23.80 -7.45
CA ARG A 94 25.09 -24.56 -8.16
C ARG A 94 24.90 -24.51 -9.68
N VAL A 95 23.83 -23.88 -10.14
CA VAL A 95 23.51 -23.76 -11.56
C VAL A 95 24.13 -22.45 -12.08
N PRO A 96 24.98 -22.48 -13.13
CA PRO A 96 25.52 -21.27 -13.74
C PRO A 96 24.37 -20.35 -14.18
N ILE A 97 24.34 -19.15 -13.61
CA ILE A 97 23.24 -18.19 -13.77
C ILE A 97 23.11 -17.75 -15.24
N GLU A 98 24.25 -17.70 -15.94
CA GLU A 98 24.35 -17.12 -17.27
C GLU A 98 23.79 -18.04 -18.35
N MET A 99 23.97 -19.36 -18.24
CA MET A 99 23.57 -20.28 -19.33
C MET A 99 22.18 -20.90 -19.14
N ILE A 100 21.84 -21.36 -17.94
CA ILE A 100 20.66 -22.22 -17.76
C ILE A 100 19.41 -21.39 -17.48
N LEU A 101 19.50 -20.37 -16.62
CA LEU A 101 18.32 -19.55 -16.29
C LEU A 101 17.90 -18.67 -17.47
N GLN A 102 18.85 -18.12 -18.23
CA GLN A 102 18.53 -17.38 -19.46
C GLN A 102 17.88 -18.30 -20.50
N SER A 103 18.39 -19.52 -20.69
CA SER A 103 17.81 -20.47 -21.65
C SER A 103 16.42 -20.94 -21.23
N ILE A 104 16.21 -21.20 -19.93
CA ILE A 104 14.88 -21.56 -19.39
C ILE A 104 13.92 -20.39 -19.57
N PHE A 105 14.33 -19.16 -19.24
CA PHE A 105 13.49 -17.98 -19.38
C PHE A 105 13.08 -17.76 -20.84
N LEU A 106 14.04 -17.84 -21.76
CA LEU A 106 13.78 -17.70 -23.20
C LEU A 106 12.91 -18.83 -23.75
N ALA A 107 13.09 -20.07 -23.28
CA ALA A 107 12.28 -21.22 -23.68
C ALA A 107 10.85 -21.18 -23.10
N CYS A 108 10.65 -20.46 -21.99
CA CYS A 108 9.35 -20.28 -21.36
C CYS A 108 8.59 -19.04 -21.86
N LEU A 109 9.19 -18.22 -22.74
CA LEU A 109 8.46 -17.13 -23.39
C LEU A 109 7.54 -17.73 -24.46
N PRO A 110 6.21 -17.54 -24.37
CA PRO A 110 5.31 -18.00 -25.41
C PRO A 110 5.57 -17.24 -26.73
N GLU A 111 5.39 -17.93 -27.85
CA GLU A 111 5.38 -17.28 -29.16
C GLU A 111 4.08 -16.49 -29.34
N GLY A 112 4.16 -15.16 -29.33
CA GLY A 112 3.02 -14.25 -29.60
C GLY A 112 2.54 -13.44 -28.40
N PHE A 113 1.35 -12.84 -28.53
CA PHE A 113 0.71 -12.06 -27.47
C PHE A 113 0.03 -13.00 -26.47
N VAL A 114 0.42 -12.92 -25.20
CA VAL A 114 -0.19 -13.69 -24.12
C VAL A 114 -0.57 -12.74 -22.98
N GLU A 115 -1.80 -12.89 -22.50
CA GLU A 115 -2.30 -12.18 -21.32
C GLU A 115 -1.49 -12.60 -20.09
N ALA A 116 -1.07 -11.63 -19.28
CA ALA A 116 -0.19 -11.87 -18.14
C ALA A 116 -0.92 -12.63 -17.02
N ASP A 117 -0.76 -13.95 -16.96
CA ASP A 117 -1.21 -14.77 -15.84
C ASP A 117 -0.08 -14.88 -14.79
N PRO A 118 -0.28 -14.38 -13.55
CA PRO A 118 0.71 -14.50 -12.47
C PRO A 118 1.01 -15.95 -12.07
N GLN A 119 0.19 -16.93 -12.48
CA GLN A 119 0.40 -18.36 -12.29
C GLN A 119 1.03 -19.05 -13.51
N ALA A 120 1.42 -18.30 -14.55
CA ALA A 120 2.08 -18.82 -15.75
C ALA A 120 3.55 -18.37 -15.85
N ALA A 121 4.38 -19.19 -16.49
CA ALA A 121 5.71 -18.77 -16.91
C ALA A 121 5.58 -17.77 -18.08
N PRO A 122 6.41 -16.71 -18.16
CA PRO A 122 7.65 -16.46 -17.42
C PRO A 122 7.48 -15.66 -16.10
N LEU A 123 6.28 -15.20 -15.77
CA LEU A 123 6.06 -14.34 -14.59
C LEU A 123 6.32 -15.09 -13.27
N LEU A 124 6.00 -16.39 -13.22
CA LEU A 124 6.41 -17.29 -12.15
C LEU A 124 7.92 -17.34 -11.93
N LEU A 125 8.72 -17.32 -12.99
CA LEU A 125 10.19 -17.35 -12.88
C LEU A 125 10.70 -16.05 -12.23
N CYS A 126 10.10 -14.90 -12.55
CA CYS A 126 10.42 -13.63 -11.91
C CYS A 126 10.04 -13.61 -10.42
N GLN A 127 8.91 -14.23 -10.03
CA GLN A 127 8.46 -14.33 -8.63
C GLN A 127 9.38 -15.21 -7.75
N ILE A 128 10.01 -16.24 -8.32
CA ILE A 128 10.96 -17.12 -7.60
C ILE A 128 12.20 -16.35 -7.11
N PHE A 129 12.57 -15.25 -7.78
CA PHE A 129 13.69 -14.40 -7.37
C PHE A 129 13.31 -13.36 -6.30
N ASP A 130 12.01 -13.08 -6.12
CA ASP A 130 11.49 -12.04 -5.22
C ASP A 130 11.24 -12.57 -3.79
N THR A 131 11.14 -13.88 -3.63
CA THR A 131 10.83 -14.50 -2.33
C THR A 131 12.07 -15.06 -1.61
N ASP A 132 12.53 -14.27 -0.63
CA ASP A 132 13.07 -14.74 0.65
C ASP A 132 14.49 -15.34 0.67
N ARG A 133 15.49 -14.67 0.08
CA ARG A 133 16.90 -15.03 0.32
C ARG A 133 17.77 -13.81 0.55
N GLY A 134 18.03 -13.48 1.81
CA GLY A 134 19.01 -12.48 2.26
C GLY A 134 20.45 -12.81 1.83
N CYS A 135 20.73 -12.65 0.55
CA CYS A 135 22.06 -12.78 -0.01
C CYS A 135 22.34 -11.57 -0.88
N ASP A 136 23.36 -10.81 -0.47
CA ASP A 136 23.89 -9.71 -1.25
C ASP A 136 24.33 -10.20 -2.64
N PRO A 137 23.92 -9.52 -3.73
CA PRO A 137 24.37 -9.86 -5.06
C PRO A 137 25.83 -9.42 -5.29
N MET A 138 26.59 -10.27 -5.97
CA MET A 138 27.97 -10.01 -6.37
C MET A 138 27.99 -8.99 -7.54
N PRO A 139 28.69 -7.85 -7.41
CA PRO A 139 28.51 -6.68 -8.30
C PRO A 139 29.06 -6.80 -9.74
N ASP A 140 29.88 -7.80 -10.06
CA ASP A 140 30.65 -7.81 -11.31
C ASP A 140 30.01 -8.55 -12.50
N VAL A 141 28.91 -9.28 -12.31
CA VAL A 141 28.36 -10.17 -13.36
C VAL A 141 27.40 -9.46 -14.33
N TYR A 142 26.84 -8.30 -13.98
CA TYR A 142 25.77 -7.65 -14.77
C TYR A 142 26.22 -6.45 -15.62
N SER A 143 27.52 -6.22 -15.78
CA SER A 143 28.06 -4.98 -16.37
C SER A 143 27.94 -4.86 -17.91
N SER A 144 27.46 -5.89 -18.63
CA SER A 144 27.49 -5.92 -20.11
C SER A 144 26.16 -6.24 -20.82
N THR A 145 25.05 -6.45 -20.11
CA THR A 145 23.78 -6.82 -20.73
C THR A 145 22.99 -5.61 -21.25
N THR A 146 22.87 -5.50 -22.57
CA THR A 146 21.98 -4.54 -23.25
C THR A 146 20.65 -5.27 -23.54
N PHE A 147 19.56 -4.87 -22.88
CA PHE A 147 18.26 -5.53 -23.05
C PHE A 147 17.49 -4.90 -24.23
N HIS A 148 17.36 -5.63 -25.34
CA HIS A 148 16.52 -5.22 -26.47
C HIS A 148 15.07 -5.67 -26.24
N ALA A 149 14.28 -4.76 -25.68
CA ALA A 149 12.87 -4.99 -25.34
C ALA A 149 11.89 -4.82 -26.53
N GLY A 150 12.34 -5.08 -27.77
CA GLY A 150 11.56 -4.81 -28.99
C GLY A 150 10.22 -5.54 -29.12
N ASN A 151 9.99 -6.58 -28.31
CA ASN A 151 8.78 -7.40 -28.30
C ASN A 151 8.06 -7.42 -26.93
N LEU A 152 8.41 -6.55 -25.99
CA LEU A 152 7.68 -6.48 -24.71
C LEU A 152 6.32 -5.82 -24.91
N CYS A 153 5.32 -6.39 -24.22
CA CYS A 153 3.88 -6.22 -24.36
C CYS A 153 3.37 -4.75 -24.33
N THR A 154 2.13 -4.53 -24.78
CA THR A 154 1.38 -3.26 -24.64
C THR A 154 1.15 -2.82 -23.19
N CYS A 155 1.35 -3.75 -22.24
CA CYS A 155 1.36 -3.51 -20.81
C CYS A 155 2.72 -3.90 -20.24
N VAL A 156 3.43 -2.95 -19.63
CA VAL A 156 4.65 -3.26 -18.88
C VAL A 156 4.40 -2.97 -17.40
N SER A 157 4.49 -4.00 -16.57
CA SER A 157 4.41 -3.88 -15.12
C SER A 157 5.80 -3.58 -14.56
N ALA A 158 5.91 -2.48 -13.80
CA ALA A 158 7.20 -2.01 -13.32
C ALA A 158 7.84 -2.88 -12.25
N THR A 159 7.15 -3.85 -11.66
CA THR A 159 7.80 -4.85 -10.79
C THR A 159 8.95 -5.52 -11.51
N PHE A 160 8.84 -5.71 -12.84
CA PHE A 160 9.94 -6.16 -13.67
C PHE A 160 11.10 -5.16 -13.71
N PHE A 161 10.81 -3.87 -13.88
CA PHE A 161 11.84 -2.83 -13.97
C PHE A 161 12.47 -2.45 -12.64
N THR A 162 11.71 -2.34 -11.56
CA THR A 162 12.23 -2.00 -10.23
C THR A 162 13.15 -3.10 -9.72
N THR A 163 12.80 -4.36 -9.93
CA THR A 163 13.67 -5.51 -9.68
C THR A 163 14.94 -5.42 -10.54
N ILE A 164 14.82 -5.20 -11.85
CA ILE A 164 16.00 -5.08 -12.72
C ILE A 164 16.91 -3.89 -12.34
N ILE A 165 16.35 -2.75 -11.99
CA ILE A 165 17.09 -1.53 -11.64
C ILE A 165 17.70 -1.63 -10.24
N SER A 166 17.00 -2.24 -9.28
CA SER A 166 17.56 -2.47 -7.94
C SER A 166 18.75 -3.43 -7.99
N TYR A 167 18.70 -4.42 -8.88
CA TYR A 167 19.83 -5.33 -9.12
C TYR A 167 20.92 -4.72 -10.01
N ASN A 168 20.63 -3.73 -10.86
CA ASN A 168 21.63 -3.08 -11.69
C ASN A 168 21.31 -1.58 -11.95
N PRO A 169 21.76 -0.66 -11.08
CA PRO A 169 21.52 0.78 -11.25
C PRO A 169 22.25 1.39 -12.45
N ARG A 170 23.13 0.63 -13.13
CA ARG A 170 23.86 1.07 -14.33
C ARG A 170 23.19 0.61 -15.63
N MET A 171 22.12 -0.18 -15.56
CA MET A 171 21.45 -0.66 -16.76
C MET A 171 20.85 0.53 -17.51
N ARG A 172 21.17 0.70 -18.80
CA ARG A 172 20.60 1.76 -19.65
C ARG A 172 19.50 1.15 -20.51
N PHE A 173 18.28 1.66 -20.42
CA PHE A 173 17.23 1.28 -21.36
C PHE A 173 17.51 1.92 -22.72
N SER A 174 17.53 1.10 -23.77
CA SER A 174 17.58 1.60 -25.13
C SER A 174 16.32 2.42 -25.46
N GLN A 175 16.46 3.49 -26.24
CA GLN A 175 15.43 4.49 -26.60
C GLN A 175 14.18 3.94 -27.34
N GLY A 176 14.00 2.61 -27.44
CA GLY A 176 13.04 1.96 -28.32
C GLY A 176 11.68 1.60 -27.71
N LEU A 177 11.56 1.48 -26.39
CA LEU A 177 10.32 1.02 -25.74
C LEU A 177 9.12 1.98 -25.92
N SER A 178 9.40 3.25 -26.20
CA SER A 178 8.44 4.32 -25.99
C SER A 178 7.32 4.36 -27.04
N LYS A 179 7.55 3.98 -28.31
CA LYS A 179 6.60 4.33 -29.39
C LYS A 179 5.25 3.59 -29.36
N VAL A 180 5.14 2.47 -28.64
CA VAL A 180 3.96 1.58 -28.68
C VAL A 180 3.26 1.46 -27.32
N LEU A 181 3.80 2.08 -26.27
CA LEU A 181 3.27 1.91 -24.93
C LEU A 181 1.94 2.68 -24.78
N GLU A 182 0.85 1.96 -24.61
CA GLU A 182 -0.51 2.51 -24.45
C GLU A 182 -0.91 2.59 -22.97
N THR A 183 -0.49 1.59 -22.20
CA THR A 183 -0.77 1.46 -20.77
C THR A 183 0.52 1.22 -19.98
N LEU A 184 0.66 1.92 -18.86
CA LEU A 184 1.76 1.73 -17.93
C LEU A 184 1.24 1.54 -16.51
N GLU A 185 1.76 0.53 -15.84
CA GLU A 185 1.55 0.33 -14.42
C GLU A 185 2.89 0.30 -13.68
N LEU A 186 3.10 1.27 -12.78
CA LEU A 186 4.25 1.32 -11.89
C LEU A 186 3.83 0.91 -10.48
N CYS A 187 4.25 -0.27 -10.03
CA CYS A 187 4.04 -0.76 -8.67
C CYS A 187 5.31 -0.59 -7.83
N PHE A 188 5.19 0.17 -6.74
CA PHE A 188 6.23 0.31 -5.74
C PHE A 188 5.89 -0.57 -4.51
N PRO A 189 6.89 -1.20 -3.88
CA PRO A 189 6.68 -1.92 -2.63
C PRO A 189 6.12 -0.98 -1.56
N PRO A 190 5.15 -1.42 -0.74
CA PRO A 190 4.58 -0.57 0.32
C PRO A 190 5.63 -0.13 1.35
N ASP A 191 6.72 -0.88 1.51
CA ASP A 191 7.82 -0.58 2.44
C ASP A 191 8.88 0.36 1.83
N SER A 192 8.75 0.73 0.55
CA SER A 192 9.68 1.62 -0.13
C SER A 192 9.39 3.12 0.13
N ILE A 193 8.89 3.46 1.32
CA ILE A 193 8.67 4.86 1.72
C ILE A 193 9.93 5.43 2.40
N ASP A 194 10.88 4.58 2.78
CA ASP A 194 12.14 5.04 3.36
C ASP A 194 12.92 5.90 2.35
N ASP A 195 13.68 6.88 2.83
CA ASP A 195 14.35 7.91 2.02
C ASP A 195 15.22 7.33 0.90
N ARG A 196 15.68 6.09 1.08
CA ARG A 196 16.49 5.34 0.12
C ARG A 196 15.73 4.96 -1.15
N ALA A 197 14.41 4.74 -1.08
CA ALA A 197 13.59 4.41 -2.23
C ALA A 197 13.45 5.60 -3.21
N HIS A 198 13.60 6.84 -2.71
CA HIS A 198 13.68 8.02 -3.57
C HIS A 198 14.82 7.95 -4.58
N LEU A 199 15.91 7.23 -4.28
CA LEU A 199 17.05 7.09 -5.20
C LEU A 199 16.69 6.26 -6.43
N GLY A 200 15.93 5.17 -6.26
CA GLY A 200 15.47 4.36 -7.39
C GLY A 200 14.57 5.16 -8.33
N PHE A 201 13.67 5.97 -7.75
CA PHE A 201 12.73 6.78 -8.51
C PHE A 201 13.39 7.95 -9.27
N LYS A 202 14.31 8.67 -8.60
CA LYS A 202 15.09 9.75 -9.24
C LYS A 202 15.86 9.28 -10.45
N ASN A 203 16.23 8.00 -10.49
CA ASN A 203 16.90 7.40 -11.65
C ASN A 203 15.93 6.92 -12.72
N LEU A 204 14.73 6.45 -12.35
CA LEU A 204 13.70 5.97 -13.29
C LEU A 204 13.15 7.08 -14.19
N VAL A 205 12.84 8.25 -13.62
CA VAL A 205 12.19 9.34 -14.38
C VAL A 205 13.05 9.83 -15.56
N PRO A 206 14.36 10.14 -15.40
CA PRO A 206 15.19 10.56 -16.52
C PRO A 206 15.45 9.44 -17.54
N MET A 207 15.37 8.18 -17.10
CA MET A 207 15.68 7.02 -17.95
C MET A 207 14.56 6.72 -18.94
N ILE A 208 13.31 6.99 -18.58
CA ILE A 208 12.18 6.78 -19.47
C ILE A 208 11.87 8.11 -20.16
N GLN A 209 12.19 8.22 -21.45
CA GLN A 209 11.77 9.35 -22.25
C GLN A 209 10.27 9.23 -22.57
N TRP A 210 9.44 9.58 -21.59
CA TRP A 210 7.97 9.53 -21.68
C TRP A 210 7.40 10.35 -22.83
N ASN A 211 8.04 11.48 -23.15
CA ASN A 211 7.71 12.32 -24.30
C ASN A 211 7.79 11.57 -25.65
N SER A 212 8.46 10.41 -25.69
CA SER A 212 8.57 9.58 -26.88
C SER A 212 7.42 8.57 -27.03
N SER A 213 6.49 8.50 -26.07
CA SER A 213 5.30 7.64 -26.13
C SER A 213 4.05 8.49 -26.37
N PRO A 214 3.75 8.83 -27.64
CA PRO A 214 2.53 9.57 -27.96
C PRO A 214 1.25 8.77 -27.69
N ARG A 215 1.38 7.45 -27.51
CA ARG A 215 0.26 6.53 -27.33
C ARG A 215 -0.10 6.26 -25.87
N LEU A 216 0.76 6.65 -24.91
CA LEU A 216 0.50 6.40 -23.50
C LEU A 216 -0.72 7.21 -23.04
N HIS A 217 -1.83 6.51 -22.80
CA HIS A 217 -3.08 7.12 -22.38
C HIS A 217 -3.57 6.59 -21.02
N THR A 218 -3.07 5.45 -20.55
CA THR A 218 -3.43 4.90 -19.24
C THR A 218 -2.21 4.75 -18.35
N LEU A 219 -2.29 5.29 -17.14
CA LEU A 219 -1.21 5.31 -16.16
C LEU A 219 -1.73 4.89 -14.79
N THR A 220 -1.12 3.86 -14.22
CA THR A 220 -1.36 3.43 -12.85
C THR A 220 -0.08 3.57 -12.05
N LEU A 221 -0.10 4.34 -10.97
CA LEU A 221 1.02 4.55 -10.06
C LEU A 221 0.66 4.05 -8.67
N ASN A 222 1.31 2.99 -8.21
CA ASN A 222 0.98 2.30 -6.98
C ASN A 222 2.03 2.51 -5.88
N ALA A 223 1.64 3.06 -4.73
CA ALA A 223 2.47 3.27 -3.54
C ALA A 223 3.64 4.26 -3.74
N THR A 224 3.37 5.41 -4.34
CA THR A 224 4.36 6.48 -4.57
C THR A 224 4.03 7.76 -3.81
N THR A 225 4.99 8.67 -3.68
CA THR A 225 4.75 10.00 -3.09
C THR A 225 4.09 10.97 -4.09
N SER A 226 3.41 12.01 -3.60
CA SER A 226 2.79 13.02 -4.49
C SER A 226 3.81 13.74 -5.37
N GLN A 227 5.00 14.04 -4.85
CA GLN A 227 6.07 14.68 -5.63
C GLN A 227 6.47 13.83 -6.85
N HIS A 228 6.61 12.53 -6.64
CA HIS A 228 6.93 11.56 -7.68
C HIS A 228 5.81 11.42 -8.71
N VAL A 229 4.55 11.41 -8.25
CA VAL A 229 3.37 11.41 -9.13
C VAL A 229 3.41 12.63 -10.04
N LEU A 230 3.57 13.82 -9.48
CA LEU A 230 3.59 15.06 -10.26
C LEU A 230 4.75 15.09 -11.26
N LEU A 231 5.93 14.61 -10.85
CA LEU A 231 7.09 14.50 -11.72
C LEU A 231 6.87 13.52 -12.89
N ILE A 232 6.16 12.41 -12.69
CA ILE A 232 5.80 11.52 -13.81
C ILE A 232 4.75 12.19 -14.70
N LEU A 233 3.72 12.78 -14.11
CA LEU A 233 2.63 13.38 -14.88
C LEU A 233 3.12 14.54 -15.78
N THR A 234 4.17 15.28 -15.39
CA THR A 234 4.79 16.31 -16.25
C THR A 234 5.35 15.75 -17.56
N THR A 235 5.63 14.46 -17.59
CA THR A 235 6.25 13.77 -18.72
C THR A 235 5.22 12.99 -19.57
N CYS A 236 3.96 12.93 -19.13
CA CYS A 236 2.88 12.17 -19.77
C CYS A 236 1.69 13.08 -20.17
N PRO A 237 1.86 14.05 -21.10
CA PRO A 237 0.84 15.06 -21.40
C PRO A 237 -0.42 14.52 -22.09
N ASN A 238 -0.35 13.34 -22.72
CA ASN A 238 -1.46 12.73 -23.46
C ASN A 238 -2.31 11.76 -22.63
N ILE A 239 -2.09 11.72 -21.31
CA ILE A 239 -2.77 10.77 -20.44
C ILE A 239 -4.27 11.05 -20.38
N ARG A 240 -5.06 9.97 -20.42
CA ARG A 240 -6.54 9.99 -20.38
C ARG A 240 -7.07 9.37 -19.11
N ASP A 241 -6.48 8.27 -18.68
CA ASP A 241 -6.89 7.51 -17.52
C ASP A 241 -5.73 7.39 -16.55
N CYS A 242 -5.96 7.83 -15.32
CA CYS A 242 -4.93 7.86 -14.29
C CYS A 242 -5.44 7.28 -12.98
N GLU A 243 -4.77 6.24 -12.50
CA GLU A 243 -4.97 5.68 -11.16
C GLU A 243 -3.73 5.91 -10.30
N LEU A 244 -3.92 6.57 -9.18
CA LEU A 244 -2.86 7.04 -8.30
C LEU A 244 -3.09 6.49 -6.90
N HIS A 245 -2.18 5.68 -6.40
CA HIS A 245 -2.13 5.27 -5.01
C HIS A 245 -0.96 5.95 -4.32
N VAL A 246 -1.29 6.98 -3.57
CA VAL A 246 -0.37 7.94 -2.96
C VAL A 246 -0.12 7.56 -1.51
N ASN A 247 1.15 7.43 -1.15
CA ASN A 247 1.58 7.07 0.19
C ASN A 247 2.49 8.16 0.75
N ASP A 248 1.88 9.32 1.03
CA ASP A 248 2.57 10.42 1.67
C ASP A 248 2.31 10.41 3.17
N GLU A 249 3.39 10.38 3.95
CA GLU A 249 3.35 10.64 5.39
C GLU A 249 3.47 12.13 5.72
N ASN A 250 4.02 12.92 4.78
CA ASN A 250 4.38 14.31 4.98
C ASN A 250 3.49 15.27 4.16
N VAL A 251 3.19 16.43 4.76
CA VAL A 251 2.56 17.55 4.05
C VAL A 251 3.65 18.28 3.27
N PHE A 252 3.75 18.01 1.97
CA PHE A 252 4.74 18.66 1.10
C PHE A 252 4.34 20.07 0.65
N VAL A 253 5.34 20.87 0.30
CA VAL A 253 5.17 22.17 -0.34
C VAL A 253 4.56 21.96 -1.73
N ILE A 254 3.45 22.63 -1.99
CA ILE A 254 2.78 22.61 -3.29
C ILE A 254 3.74 23.24 -4.31
N PRO A 255 4.04 22.57 -5.44
CA PRO A 255 4.87 23.16 -6.48
C PRO A 255 4.23 24.46 -7.01
N GLU A 256 5.05 25.48 -7.27
CA GLU A 256 4.57 26.76 -7.78
C GLU A 256 4.01 26.64 -9.21
N GLU A 257 4.54 25.70 -9.98
CA GLU A 257 4.11 25.43 -11.35
C GLU A 257 2.93 24.47 -11.38
N LYS A 258 1.83 24.91 -12.00
CA LYS A 258 0.65 24.10 -12.24
C LYS A 258 0.83 23.23 -13.47
N LEU A 259 0.49 21.97 -13.33
CA LEU A 259 0.58 20.95 -14.36
C LEU A 259 -0.73 20.86 -15.16
N ALA A 260 -0.69 21.17 -16.46
CA ALA A 260 -1.83 20.99 -17.34
C ALA A 260 -1.90 19.56 -17.89
N LEU A 261 -3.04 18.90 -17.72
CA LEU A 261 -3.34 17.57 -18.24
C LEU A 261 -4.62 17.66 -19.10
N PRO A 262 -4.53 18.23 -20.31
CA PRO A 262 -5.69 18.61 -21.12
C PRO A 262 -6.52 17.41 -21.60
N HIS A 263 -5.93 16.22 -21.63
CA HIS A 263 -6.58 15.00 -22.13
C HIS A 263 -7.05 14.06 -21.02
N LEU A 264 -6.84 14.39 -19.75
CA LEU A 264 -7.21 13.52 -18.63
C LEU A 264 -8.74 13.50 -18.47
N HIS A 265 -9.35 12.34 -18.65
CA HIS A 265 -10.79 12.08 -18.52
C HIS A 265 -11.13 11.39 -17.20
N THR A 266 -10.28 10.45 -16.77
CA THR A 266 -10.50 9.63 -15.57
C THR A 266 -9.36 9.84 -14.60
N LEU A 267 -9.69 10.23 -13.37
CA LEU A 267 -8.73 10.37 -12.27
C LEU A 267 -9.24 9.64 -11.04
N ASN A 268 -8.56 8.56 -10.67
CA ASN A 268 -8.81 7.79 -9.46
C ASN A 268 -7.62 7.98 -8.51
N ILE A 269 -7.85 8.64 -7.38
CA ILE A 269 -6.81 8.87 -6.38
C ILE A 269 -7.17 8.12 -5.10
N ARG A 270 -6.26 7.26 -4.66
CA ARG A 270 -6.25 6.61 -3.37
C ARG A 270 -5.13 7.19 -2.52
N GLY A 271 -5.45 7.83 -1.40
CA GLY A 271 -4.46 8.39 -0.49
C GLY A 271 -4.80 8.09 0.97
N ARG A 272 -3.80 8.18 1.86
CA ARG A 272 -3.98 7.98 3.32
C ARG A 272 -4.06 9.28 4.12
N ILE A 273 -3.47 10.38 3.64
CA ILE A 273 -3.29 11.60 4.44
C ILE A 273 -3.72 12.85 3.68
N SER A 274 -3.01 13.20 2.61
CA SER A 274 -3.25 14.44 1.87
C SER A 274 -3.00 14.24 0.39
N ILE A 275 -4.05 13.96 -0.37
CA ILE A 275 -3.99 14.00 -1.85
C ILE A 275 -4.11 15.43 -2.40
N LEU A 276 -4.28 16.40 -1.50
CA LEU A 276 -4.52 17.80 -1.81
C LEU A 276 -3.39 18.41 -2.65
N ASN A 277 -2.16 17.96 -2.43
CA ASN A 277 -0.99 18.43 -3.18
C ASN A 277 -1.11 18.12 -4.67
N ILE A 278 -1.65 16.95 -5.03
CA ILE A 278 -1.86 16.58 -6.42
C ILE A 278 -3.02 17.39 -7.00
N ILE A 279 -4.14 17.44 -6.29
CA ILE A 279 -5.36 18.14 -6.72
C ILE A 279 -5.09 19.63 -6.96
N ASN A 280 -4.35 20.30 -6.08
CA ASN A 280 -4.03 21.73 -6.21
C ASN A 280 -3.00 22.02 -7.31
N ALA A 281 -2.21 21.03 -7.70
CA ALA A 281 -1.12 21.19 -8.66
C ALA A 281 -1.53 20.87 -10.10
N ILE A 282 -2.72 20.32 -10.35
CA ILE A 282 -3.14 19.91 -11.69
C ILE A 282 -4.32 20.73 -12.24
N THR A 283 -4.32 20.95 -13.55
CA THR A 283 -5.42 21.53 -14.32
C THR A 283 -5.89 20.51 -15.36
N THR A 284 -7.14 20.08 -15.27
CA THR A 284 -7.68 18.90 -15.99
C THR A 284 -9.00 19.23 -16.71
N PRO A 285 -9.00 20.05 -17.78
CA PRO A 285 -10.23 20.57 -18.38
C PRO A 285 -11.15 19.51 -18.99
N SER A 286 -10.61 18.34 -19.34
CA SER A 286 -11.39 17.22 -19.89
C SER A 286 -11.85 16.21 -18.84
N LEU A 287 -11.65 16.48 -17.54
CA LEU A 287 -11.98 15.53 -16.47
C LEU A 287 -13.49 15.28 -16.39
N ARG A 288 -13.88 14.01 -16.46
CA ARG A 288 -15.28 13.56 -16.41
C ARG A 288 -15.54 12.60 -15.26
N ILE A 289 -14.56 11.77 -14.92
CA ILE A 289 -14.69 10.76 -13.87
C ILE A 289 -13.66 11.08 -12.79
N PHE A 290 -14.14 11.37 -11.59
CA PHE A 290 -13.29 11.64 -10.44
C PHE A 290 -13.64 10.73 -9.28
N THR A 291 -12.66 9.91 -8.86
CA THR A 291 -12.79 8.99 -7.74
C THR A 291 -11.74 9.29 -6.69
N MET A 292 -12.17 9.38 -5.44
CA MET A 292 -11.32 9.60 -4.27
C MET A 292 -11.51 8.47 -3.25
N LYS A 293 -10.41 7.86 -2.80
CA LYS A 293 -10.43 6.73 -1.86
C LYS A 293 -9.50 6.94 -0.68
N GLY A 294 -9.99 6.69 0.54
CA GLY A 294 -9.19 6.56 1.76
C GLY A 294 -8.69 7.86 2.39
N GLU A 295 -9.10 9.02 1.86
CA GLU A 295 -8.66 10.31 2.36
C GLU A 295 -9.25 10.60 3.75
N LYS A 296 -8.38 10.80 4.73
CA LYS A 296 -8.78 11.04 6.12
C LYS A 296 -9.49 12.37 6.35
N ARG A 297 -9.34 13.35 5.46
CA ARG A 297 -9.94 14.69 5.59
C ARG A 297 -10.27 15.27 4.23
N TRP A 298 -11.55 15.47 3.96
CA TRP A 298 -11.99 16.24 2.80
C TRP A 298 -11.57 17.71 2.92
N SER A 299 -10.93 18.25 1.88
CA SER A 299 -10.64 19.69 1.75
C SER A 299 -11.55 20.30 0.69
N GLN A 300 -12.60 20.97 1.14
CA GLN A 300 -13.52 21.69 0.26
C GLN A 300 -12.78 22.72 -0.61
N ALA A 301 -11.81 23.43 -0.03
CA ALA A 301 -11.05 24.46 -0.72
C ALA A 301 -10.21 23.91 -1.88
N SER A 302 -9.58 22.74 -1.68
CA SER A 302 -8.79 22.09 -2.74
C SER A 302 -9.66 21.53 -3.85
N PHE A 303 -10.79 20.91 -3.49
CA PHE A 303 -11.73 20.43 -4.49
C PHE A 303 -12.29 21.60 -5.32
N GLN A 304 -12.72 22.68 -4.67
CA GLN A 304 -13.19 23.87 -5.37
C GLN A 304 -12.09 24.46 -6.27
N ALA A 305 -10.86 24.54 -5.77
CA ALA A 305 -9.73 25.01 -6.57
C ALA A 305 -9.49 24.16 -7.82
N LEU A 306 -9.66 22.83 -7.75
CA LEU A 306 -9.59 21.95 -8.92
C LEU A 306 -10.68 22.28 -9.95
N ILE A 307 -11.93 22.43 -9.49
CA ILE A 307 -13.08 22.74 -10.36
C ILE A 307 -12.91 24.11 -11.01
N ASP A 308 -12.61 25.14 -10.23
CA ASP A 308 -12.45 26.53 -10.70
C ASP A 308 -11.31 26.63 -11.72
N GLN A 309 -10.19 25.93 -11.49
CA GLN A 309 -9.04 25.98 -12.39
C GLN A 309 -9.20 25.12 -13.63
N SER A 310 -9.82 23.95 -13.49
CA SER A 310 -9.99 23.02 -14.60
C SER A 310 -11.18 23.40 -15.48
N SER A 311 -12.21 24.05 -14.93
CA SER A 311 -13.48 24.28 -15.63
C SER A 311 -14.04 23.00 -16.26
N CYS A 312 -13.86 21.87 -15.57
CA CYS A 312 -14.25 20.55 -16.05
C CYS A 312 -15.71 20.23 -15.70
N SER A 313 -16.29 19.28 -16.41
CA SER A 313 -17.68 18.83 -16.24
C SER A 313 -17.69 17.40 -15.71
N ILE A 314 -17.66 17.25 -14.38
CA ILE A 314 -17.65 15.93 -13.75
C ILE A 314 -19.00 15.23 -13.98
N GLU A 315 -18.98 14.11 -14.67
CA GLU A 315 -20.15 13.27 -14.97
C GLU A 315 -20.30 12.14 -13.93
N GLU A 316 -19.18 11.59 -13.44
CA GLU A 316 -19.15 10.57 -12.38
C GLU A 316 -18.25 11.01 -11.24
N PHE A 317 -18.82 11.06 -10.03
CA PHE A 317 -18.12 11.39 -8.80
C PHE A 317 -18.26 10.26 -7.79
N SER A 318 -17.12 9.76 -7.31
CA SER A 318 -17.09 8.68 -6.32
C SER A 318 -16.20 9.01 -5.13
N MET A 319 -16.73 8.78 -3.93
CA MET A 319 -16.00 8.85 -2.67
C MET A 319 -16.09 7.52 -1.95
N VAL A 320 -14.94 6.98 -1.55
CA VAL A 320 -14.83 5.72 -0.80
C VAL A 320 -13.98 5.96 0.43
N ASN A 321 -14.54 5.81 1.63
CA ASN A 321 -13.83 6.08 2.90
C ASN A 321 -13.19 7.46 2.94
N VAL A 322 -13.95 8.49 2.57
CA VAL A 322 -13.54 9.88 2.68
C VAL A 322 -14.28 10.51 3.86
N ASP A 323 -13.55 11.10 4.80
CA ASP A 323 -14.16 11.87 5.91
C ASP A 323 -14.68 13.21 5.38
N ILE A 324 -15.99 13.27 5.13
CA ILE A 324 -16.70 14.46 4.64
C ILE A 324 -17.95 14.69 5.48
N SER A 325 -18.15 15.92 5.96
CA SER A 325 -19.39 16.30 6.63
C SER A 325 -20.53 16.44 5.62
N ALA A 326 -21.77 16.27 6.08
CA ALA A 326 -22.95 16.49 5.22
C ALA A 326 -22.95 17.91 4.59
N GLU A 327 -22.54 18.93 5.34
CA GLU A 327 -22.45 20.30 4.83
C GLU A 327 -21.46 20.41 3.66
N TYR A 328 -20.27 19.82 3.79
CA TYR A 328 -19.28 19.85 2.71
C TYR A 328 -19.69 18.99 1.52
N LEU A 329 -20.38 17.87 1.74
CA LEU A 329 -20.96 17.10 0.63
C LEU A 329 -21.97 17.95 -0.15
N LEU A 330 -22.89 18.63 0.53
CA LEU A 330 -23.90 19.46 -0.14
C LEU A 330 -23.22 20.58 -0.94
N ARG A 331 -22.25 21.28 -0.36
CA ARG A 331 -21.45 22.29 -1.08
C ARG A 331 -20.72 21.69 -2.28
N THR A 332 -20.11 20.51 -2.13
CA THR A 332 -19.46 19.79 -3.25
C THR A 332 -20.44 19.57 -4.40
N LEU A 333 -21.65 19.11 -4.09
CA LEU A 333 -22.70 18.90 -5.09
C LEU A 333 -23.24 20.20 -5.69
N GLU A 334 -23.19 21.34 -4.99
CA GLU A 334 -23.53 22.63 -5.61
C GLU A 334 -22.58 23.00 -6.76
N TYR A 335 -21.30 22.61 -6.68
CA TYR A 335 -20.32 22.88 -7.75
C TYR A 335 -20.48 21.97 -8.97
N ILE A 336 -20.79 20.69 -8.75
CA ILE A 336 -20.78 19.67 -9.83
C ILE A 336 -22.15 19.13 -10.20
N GLY A 337 -23.18 19.47 -9.43
CA GLY A 337 -24.49 18.80 -9.48
C GLY A 337 -25.23 18.99 -10.80
N THR A 338 -24.93 20.05 -11.55
CA THR A 338 -25.52 20.25 -12.88
C THR A 338 -24.95 19.29 -13.93
N THR A 339 -23.77 18.70 -13.72
CA THR A 339 -23.14 17.78 -14.68
C THR A 339 -23.11 16.33 -14.19
N VAL A 340 -23.14 16.11 -12.87
CA VAL A 340 -23.06 14.76 -12.30
C VAL A 340 -24.29 13.93 -12.63
N LYS A 341 -24.03 12.78 -13.25
CA LYS A 341 -25.01 11.73 -13.56
C LYS A 341 -24.88 10.55 -12.61
N VAL A 342 -23.67 10.26 -12.14
CA VAL A 342 -23.37 9.13 -11.26
C VAL A 342 -22.69 9.63 -10.00
N LEU A 343 -23.35 9.43 -8.86
CA LEU A 343 -22.80 9.73 -7.53
C LEU A 343 -22.66 8.44 -6.73
N ARG A 344 -21.44 8.09 -6.33
CA ARG A 344 -21.16 6.89 -5.53
C ARG A 344 -20.52 7.26 -4.21
N LEU A 345 -21.20 6.94 -3.11
CA LEU A 345 -20.77 7.21 -1.75
C LEU A 345 -20.64 5.89 -1.00
N HIS A 346 -19.41 5.51 -0.66
CA HIS A 346 -19.13 4.28 0.08
C HIS A 346 -18.42 4.64 1.39
N PHE A 347 -19.08 4.38 2.52
CA PHE A 347 -18.54 4.63 3.85
C PHE A 347 -18.45 3.31 4.60
N TYR A 348 -17.23 2.91 4.94
CA TYR A 348 -16.97 1.77 5.80
C TYR A 348 -16.74 2.29 7.23
N PRO A 349 -17.29 1.63 8.25
CA PRO A 349 -17.03 2.01 9.64
C PRO A 349 -15.55 1.78 9.96
N ASP A 350 -14.76 2.85 9.93
CA ASP A 350 -13.38 2.82 10.43
C ASP A 350 -13.41 3.12 11.94
N ARG A 351 -12.63 2.36 12.72
CA ARG A 351 -12.48 2.57 14.17
C ARG A 351 -11.94 3.96 14.50
N TYR A 352 -11.33 4.63 13.53
CA TYR A 352 -10.68 5.92 13.71
C TYR A 352 -11.49 7.11 13.17
N THR A 353 -12.54 6.89 12.37
CA THR A 353 -13.35 7.99 11.84
C THR A 353 -14.34 8.48 12.89
N THR A 354 -14.21 9.73 13.30
CA THR A 354 -15.18 10.41 14.19
C THR A 354 -16.34 11.05 13.42
N ALA A 355 -16.30 10.99 12.09
CA ALA A 355 -17.32 11.49 11.19
C ALA A 355 -18.67 10.83 11.49
N ARG A 356 -19.70 11.65 11.69
CA ARG A 356 -21.06 11.12 11.77
C ARG A 356 -21.45 10.59 10.39
N PRO A 357 -22.11 9.43 10.29
CA PRO A 357 -22.64 8.96 9.04
C PRO A 357 -23.58 10.02 8.43
N ILE A 358 -23.54 10.13 7.11
CA ILE A 358 -24.46 11.01 6.37
C ILE A 358 -25.87 10.51 6.64
N SER A 359 -26.74 11.39 7.14
CA SER A 359 -28.11 10.99 7.50
C SER A 359 -28.95 10.70 6.26
N ASP A 360 -29.92 9.81 6.40
CA ASP A 360 -30.88 9.48 5.33
C ASP A 360 -31.62 10.72 4.82
N ALA A 361 -31.84 11.72 5.67
CA ALA A 361 -32.44 12.99 5.29
C ALA A 361 -31.60 13.75 4.25
N VAL A 362 -30.27 13.73 4.39
CA VAL A 362 -29.35 14.35 3.42
C VAL A 362 -29.34 13.57 2.12
N LEU A 363 -29.31 12.23 2.18
CA LEU A 363 -29.38 11.38 0.99
C LEU A 363 -30.70 11.57 0.23
N HIS A 364 -31.82 11.66 0.95
CA HIS A 364 -33.12 11.97 0.37
C HIS A 364 -33.15 13.38 -0.24
N GLY A 365 -32.49 14.36 0.40
CA GLY A 365 -32.32 15.71 -0.15
C GLY A 365 -31.57 15.69 -1.49
N ILE A 366 -30.48 14.93 -1.58
CA ILE A 366 -29.72 14.76 -2.83
C ILE A 366 -30.58 14.10 -3.91
N ALA A 367 -31.31 13.03 -3.55
CA ALA A 367 -32.19 12.31 -4.47
C ALA A 367 -33.40 13.13 -4.94
N SER A 368 -33.82 14.14 -4.17
CA SER A 368 -34.96 15.01 -4.52
C SER A 368 -34.69 16.01 -5.66
N TYR A 369 -33.60 15.81 -6.42
CA TYR A 369 -33.21 16.56 -7.63
C TYR A 369 -32.89 18.05 -7.44
N LEU A 370 -32.89 18.57 -6.22
CA LEU A 370 -32.59 19.99 -5.98
C LEU A 370 -31.13 20.36 -6.26
N LEU A 371 -30.20 19.45 -5.94
CA LEU A 371 -28.76 19.71 -6.09
C LEU A 371 -28.14 19.05 -7.32
N ALA A 372 -28.63 17.87 -7.70
CA ALA A 372 -28.13 17.13 -8.86
C ALA A 372 -29.31 16.75 -9.78
N PRO A 373 -29.83 17.70 -10.59
CA PRO A 373 -31.01 17.48 -11.41
C PRO A 373 -30.81 16.40 -12.49
N ASN A 374 -29.55 16.14 -12.86
CA ASN A 374 -29.17 15.15 -13.88
C ASN A 374 -28.72 13.81 -13.27
N LEU A 375 -28.94 13.59 -11.98
CA LEU A 375 -28.51 12.37 -11.30
C LEU A 375 -29.33 11.16 -11.77
N GLU A 376 -28.65 10.21 -12.42
CA GLU A 376 -29.21 8.95 -12.90
C GLU A 376 -28.96 7.81 -11.91
N VAL A 377 -27.79 7.80 -11.28
CA VAL A 377 -27.35 6.73 -10.37
C VAL A 377 -26.87 7.31 -9.05
N LEU A 378 -27.56 6.98 -7.98
CA LEU A 378 -27.11 7.21 -6.60
C LEU A 378 -26.71 5.87 -5.98
N GLY A 379 -25.40 5.61 -5.93
CA GLY A 379 -24.84 4.47 -5.20
C GLY A 379 -24.53 4.88 -3.77
N TYR A 380 -25.16 4.21 -2.79
CA TYR A 380 -24.84 4.38 -1.37
C TYR A 380 -24.53 3.00 -0.77
N GLY A 381 -23.34 2.84 -0.21
CA GLY A 381 -22.92 1.61 0.45
C GLY A 381 -22.43 1.88 1.87
N THR A 382 -23.05 1.23 2.85
CA THR A 382 -22.54 1.08 4.21
C THR A 382 -21.96 -0.31 4.37
N GLY A 383 -20.70 -0.38 4.81
CA GLY A 383 -19.97 -1.64 5.02
C GLY A 383 -20.30 -2.33 6.33
#